data_AF-A0A6B3FWE9-F1
#
_entry.id   AF-A0A6B3FWE9-F1
#
_cell.length_a   1.000
_cell.length_b   1.000
_cell.length_c   1.000
_cell.angle_alpha   90.00
_cell.angle_beta   90.00
_cell.angle_gamma   90.00
#
_symmetry.space_group_name_H-M   'P 1'
#
loop_
_entity.id
_entity.type
_entity.pdbx_description
1 polymer ?
#
loop_
_entity_poly.entity_id
_entity_poly.type
_entity_poly.pdbx_seq_one_letter_code
_entity_poly.pdbx_strand_id
1 'polypeptide(L)' 'PAIQEGVREDAGRMRGFIAQQLRQAGADGVDPERAATGLMALVDGLGMQMLSRQYPEEDAVAALDAHLDLIFDADHGTRQ' A
#
# COMPACT_ATOMS: atom_id res chain seq x y z
N PRO A 1 26.56 -5.84 -0.97
CA PRO A 1 25.76 -6.96 -1.54
C PRO A 1 24.79 -7.58 -0.52
N ALA A 2 25.27 -8.27 0.53
CA ALA A 2 24.42 -9.00 1.48
C ALA A 2 23.35 -8.13 2.20
N ILE A 3 23.67 -6.88 2.56
CA ILE A 3 22.69 -5.96 3.19
C ILE A 3 21.55 -5.61 2.21
N GLN A 4 21.85 -5.41 0.93
CA GLN A 4 20.83 -5.08 -0.09
C GLN A 4 19.93 -6.28 -0.39
N GLU A 5 20.46 -7.49 -0.29
CA GLU A 5 19.69 -8.73 -0.44
C GLU A 5 18.73 -8.91 0.73
N GLY A 6 19.19 -8.72 1.97
CA GLY A 6 18.33 -8.75 3.15
C GLY A 6 17.20 -7.73 3.11
N VAL A 7 17.49 -6.49 2.71
CA VAL A 7 16.46 -5.44 2.55
C VAL A 7 15.43 -5.79 1.47
N ARG A 8 15.86 -6.39 0.35
CA ARG A 8 14.93 -6.84 -0.70
C ARG A 8 14.05 -8.00 -0.23
N GLU A 9 14.62 -8.93 0.53
CA GLU A 9 13.88 -10.06 1.09
C GLU A 9 12.84 -9.61 2.11
N ASP A 10 13.20 -8.67 2.99
CA ASP A 10 12.27 -8.09 3.98
C ASP A 10 11.15 -7.29 3.31
N ALA A 11 11.48 -6.47 2.31
CA ALA A 11 10.48 -5.77 1.50
C ALA A 11 9.56 -6.76 0.75
N GLY A 12 10.12 -7.89 0.28
CA GLY A 12 9.36 -8.97 -0.34
C GLY A 12 8.39 -9.64 0.64
N ARG A 13 8.83 -9.93 1.87
CA ARG A 13 7.98 -10.51 2.94
C ARG A 13 6.85 -9.56 3.34
N MET A 14 7.15 -8.28 3.53
CA MET A 14 6.15 -7.27 3.85
C MET A 14 5.10 -7.16 2.75
N ARG A 15 5.53 -7.12 1.48
CA ARG A 15 4.59 -7.13 0.34
C ARG A 15 3.68 -8.35 0.34
N GLY A 16 4.25 -9.53 0.53
CA GLY A 16 3.49 -10.78 0.55
C GLY A 16 2.47 -10.81 1.70
N PHE A 17 2.83 -10.28 2.86
CA PHE A 17 1.91 -10.12 3.99
C PHE A 17 0.76 -9.16 3.64
N ILE A 18 1.05 -7.97 3.10
CA ILE A 18 0.01 -7.01 2.70
C ILE A 18 -0.91 -7.61 1.62
N ALA A 19 -0.35 -8.29 0.62
CA ALA A 19 -1.14 -8.96 -0.42
C ALA A 19 -2.05 -10.07 0.15
N GLN A 20 -1.61 -10.76 1.20
CA GLN A 20 -2.45 -11.72 1.92
C GLN A 20 -3.59 -11.01 2.68
N GLN A 21 -3.31 -9.90 3.35
CA GLN A 21 -4.32 -9.10 4.05
C GLN A 21 -5.39 -8.57 3.08
N LEU A 22 -4.98 -8.04 1.92
CA LEU A 22 -5.89 -7.55 0.88
C LEU A 22 -6.83 -8.65 0.38
N ARG A 23 -6.31 -9.87 0.18
CA ARG A 23 -7.13 -11.04 -0.18
C ARG A 23 -8.14 -11.41 0.90
N GLN A 24 -7.73 -11.40 2.17
CA GLN A 24 -8.62 -11.71 3.29
C GLN A 24 -9.71 -10.66 3.49
N ALA A 25 -9.42 -9.41 3.15
CA ALA A 25 -10.35 -8.30 3.24
C ALA A 25 -11.32 -8.18 2.05
N GLY A 26 -11.20 -9.05 1.03
CA GLY A 26 -12.11 -9.06 -0.12
C GLY A 26 -11.83 -7.98 -1.15
N ALA A 27 -10.55 -7.59 -1.35
CA ALA A 27 -10.14 -6.69 -2.44
C ALA A 27 -10.16 -7.41 -3.82
N ASP A 28 -11.31 -7.99 -4.19
CA ASP A 28 -11.47 -8.89 -5.33
C ASP A 28 -11.40 -8.17 -6.70
N GLY A 29 -11.59 -6.85 -6.70
CA GLY A 29 -11.52 -5.98 -7.89
C GLY A 29 -10.10 -5.61 -8.36
N VAL A 30 -9.05 -5.97 -7.62
CA VAL A 30 -7.66 -5.61 -7.94
C VAL A 30 -6.71 -6.81 -7.83
N ASP A 31 -5.55 -6.73 -8.50
CA ASP A 31 -4.45 -7.67 -8.29
C ASP A 31 -3.79 -7.40 -6.92
N PRO A 32 -3.87 -8.31 -5.93
CA PRO A 32 -3.39 -8.07 -4.57
C PRO A 32 -1.89 -7.81 -4.48
N GLU A 33 -1.08 -8.42 -5.35
CA GLU A 33 0.38 -8.24 -5.34
C GLU A 33 0.76 -6.86 -5.89
N ARG A 34 0.04 -6.39 -6.92
CA ARG A 34 0.23 -5.03 -7.45
C ARG A 34 -0.29 -3.98 -6.48
N ALA A 35 -1.45 -4.20 -5.87
CA ALA A 35 -2.00 -3.31 -4.85
C ALA A 35 -1.07 -3.22 -3.63
N ALA A 36 -0.53 -4.33 -3.14
CA ALA A 36 0.46 -4.33 -2.07
C ALA A 36 1.74 -3.56 -2.45
N THR A 37 2.20 -3.70 -3.70
CA THR A 37 3.35 -2.92 -4.19
C THR A 37 3.04 -1.41 -4.20
N GLY A 38 1.87 -1.02 -4.69
CA GLY A 38 1.41 0.36 -4.72
C GLY A 38 1.27 0.97 -3.32
N LEU A 39 0.68 0.23 -2.39
CA LEU A 39 0.54 0.64 -0.99
C LEU A 39 1.88 0.87 -0.31
N MET A 40 2.85 -0.04 -0.47
CA MET A 40 4.19 0.18 0.10
C MET A 40 4.86 1.42 -0.49
N ALA A 41 4.79 1.62 -1.81
CA ALA A 41 5.36 2.80 -2.46
C ALA A 41 4.70 4.11 -1.97
N LEU A 42 3.39 4.08 -1.72
CA LEU A 42 2.66 5.20 -1.16
C LEU A 42 3.12 5.51 0.27
N VAL A 43 3.21 4.50 1.14
CA VAL A 43 3.67 4.65 2.53
C VAL A 43 5.11 5.18 2.57
N ASP A 44 6.01 4.65 1.73
CA ASP A 44 7.38 5.14 1.63
C ASP A 44 7.44 6.61 1.19
N GLY A 45 6.63 6.98 0.20
CA GLY A 45 6.54 8.35 -0.31
C GLY A 45 5.96 9.33 0.73
N LEU A 46 4.88 8.95 1.41
CA LEU A 46 4.27 9.72 2.49
C LEU A 46 5.23 9.89 3.67
N GLY A 47 5.95 8.83 4.05
CA GLY A 47 6.98 8.88 5.08
C GLY A 47 8.09 9.88 4.74
N MET A 48 8.59 9.89 3.50
CA MET A 48 9.56 10.91 3.07
C MET A 48 9.00 12.34 3.15
N GLN A 49 7.74 12.54 2.76
CA GLN A 49 7.12 13.86 2.79
C GLN A 49 6.89 14.37 4.23
N MET A 50 6.47 13.50 5.15
CA MET A 50 6.34 13.84 6.58
C MET A 50 7.70 14.19 7.19
N LEU A 51 8.74 13.40 6.91
CA LEU A 51 10.10 13.66 7.39
C LEU A 51 10.66 14.99 6.87
N SER A 52 10.22 15.43 5.69
CA SER A 52 10.58 16.74 5.14
C SER A 52 9.85 17.92 5.78
N ARG A 53 8.88 17.67 6.68
CA ARG A 53 7.93 18.64 7.26
C ARG A 53 7.11 19.43 6.23
N GLN A 54 7.04 18.95 5.00
CA GLN A 54 6.24 19.57 3.93
C GLN A 54 4.81 19.04 3.90
N TYR A 55 4.52 17.99 4.69
CA TYR A 55 3.26 17.30 4.66
C TYR A 55 2.80 16.96 6.09
N PRO A 56 1.63 17.46 6.53
CA PRO A 56 1.07 17.14 7.83
C PRO A 56 0.82 15.65 8.02
N GLU A 57 0.91 15.17 9.26
CA GLU A 57 0.70 13.75 9.58
C GLU A 57 -0.76 13.32 9.30
N GLU A 58 -1.71 14.19 9.61
CA GLU A 58 -3.14 14.01 9.33
C GLU A 58 -3.44 13.85 7.84
N ASP A 59 -2.78 14.64 6.99
CA ASP A 59 -2.93 14.56 5.54
C ASP A 59 -2.31 13.27 4.97
N ALA A 60 -1.29 12.71 5.63
CA ALA A 60 -0.68 11.43 5.24
C ALA A 60 -1.61 10.25 5.52
N VAL A 61 -2.23 10.24 6.69
CA VAL A 61 -3.23 9.22 7.04
C VAL A 61 -4.42 9.34 6.10
N ALA A 62 -4.94 10.55 5.87
CA ALA A 62 -6.06 10.77 4.95
C ALA A 62 -5.77 10.32 3.52
N ALA A 63 -4.54 10.53 3.02
CA ALA A 63 -4.13 10.07 1.69
C ALA A 63 -4.05 8.54 1.60
N LEU A 64 -3.58 7.87 2.66
CA LEU A 64 -3.55 6.41 2.72
C LEU A 64 -4.98 5.84 2.76
N ASP A 65 -5.85 6.40 3.59
CA ASP A 65 -7.26 6.00 3.70
C ASP A 65 -7.97 6.14 2.35
N ALA A 66 -7.82 7.26 1.67
CA ALA A 66 -8.40 7.46 0.34
C ALA A 66 -7.90 6.43 -0.69
N HIS A 67 -6.65 5.98 -0.59
CA HIS A 67 -6.13 4.94 -1.47
C HIS A 67 -6.67 3.54 -1.13
N LEU A 68 -6.85 3.25 0.16
CA LEU A 68 -7.53 2.02 0.60
C LEU A 68 -8.97 2.01 0.11
N ASP A 69 -9.70 3.12 0.25
CA ASP A 69 -11.06 3.25 -0.28
C ASP A 69 -11.10 2.93 -1.78
N LEU A 70 -10.17 3.44 -2.60
CA LEU A 70 -10.11 3.10 -4.03
C LEU A 70 -9.85 1.61 -4.29
N ILE A 71 -9.02 0.96 -3.48
CA ILE A 71 -8.73 -0.47 -3.59
C ILE A 71 -9.98 -1.30 -3.30
N PHE A 72 -10.76 -0.90 -2.29
CA PHE A 72 -11.95 -1.63 -1.86
C PHE A 72 -13.22 -1.24 -2.63
N ASP A 73 -13.30 -0.04 -3.21
CA ASP A 73 -14.41 0.43 -4.04
C ASP A 73 -14.31 -0.08 -5.49
N ALA A 74 -13.15 -0.57 -5.92
CA ALA A 74 -12.98 -1.24 -7.21
C ALA A 74 -13.94 -2.45 -7.41
N ASP A 75 -14.47 -3.01 -6.32
CA ASP A 75 -15.48 -4.07 -6.35
C ASP A 75 -16.89 -3.55 -6.70
N HIS A 76 -17.19 -2.27 -6.43
CA HIS A 76 -18.53 -1.69 -6.58
C HIS A 76 -18.82 -1.17 -8.00
N GLY A 77 -17.80 -1.05 -8.86
CA GLY A 77 -17.91 -0.54 -10.23
C GLY A 77 -18.46 -1.52 -11.30
N THR A 78 -18.72 -2.78 -10.96
CA THR A 78 -19.19 -3.82 -11.92
C THR A 78 -20.64 -4.29 -11.75
N ARG A 79 -21.46 -3.56 -10.98
CA ARG A 79 -22.93 -3.66 -11.05
C ARG A 79 -23.56 -2.33 -11.48
N GLN A 80 -23.57 -2.07 -12.79
CA GLN A 80 -24.60 -1.25 -13.43
C GLN A 80 -25.03 -1.90 -14.74
#